data_AF-A0A2J6JDQ9-F1
#
_entry.id   AF-A0A2J6JDQ9-F1
#
_cell.length_a   1.000
_cell.length_b   1.000
_cell.length_c   1.000
_cell.angle_alpha   90.00
_cell.angle_beta   90.00
_cell.angle_gamma   90.00
#
_symmetry.space_group_name_H-M   'P 1'
#
loop_
_entity.id
_entity.type
_entity.pdbx_description
1 polymer ?
#
loop_
_entity_poly.entity_id
_entity_poly.type
_entity_poly.pdbx_seq_one_letter_code
_entity_poly.pdbx_strand_id
1 'polypeptide(L)'
;MHRIRHGLQYAFGELLEDIGKWLLLGIVIAGLITFFVPDDFFIRYLSNEILSLMIMLGVGIPIYICASASTPVAAALVLKGLSPGAALVFLLAGPATNAATITVVVRYFGKKATMIYLASIAICSLLLGWLTNRVYSWLNLDIAHWVSDIGDVSDSVFMQVSAIVLIMLIFRSVFARRTS
;
A
#
# COMPACT_ATOMS: atom_id res chain seq x y z
N MET A 1 -24.54 25.42 10.24
CA MET A 1 -23.42 25.84 9.37
C MET A 1 -22.02 25.65 10.00
N HIS A 2 -21.81 25.89 11.32
CA HIS A 2 -20.47 25.89 11.94
C HIS A 2 -19.75 24.51 11.99
N ARG A 3 -20.50 23.40 12.09
CA ARG A 3 -19.90 22.04 12.13
C ARG A 3 -19.34 21.57 10.78
N ILE A 4 -19.93 22.03 9.67
CA ILE A 4 -19.46 21.66 8.32
C ILE A 4 -18.13 22.36 8.01
N ARG A 5 -17.99 23.63 8.38
CA ARG A 5 -16.75 24.40 8.17
C ARG A 5 -15.58 23.86 9.01
N HIS A 6 -15.85 23.47 10.26
CA HIS A 6 -14.87 22.78 11.11
C HIS A 6 -14.54 21.37 10.60
N GLY A 7 -15.53 20.60 10.15
CA GLY A 7 -15.28 19.29 9.53
C GLY A 7 -14.41 19.39 8.28
N LEU A 8 -14.63 20.41 7.45
CA LEU A 8 -13.81 20.68 6.26
C LEU A 8 -12.38 21.08 6.63
N GLN A 9 -12.19 21.99 7.60
CA GLN A 9 -10.86 22.40 8.03
C GLN A 9 -10.09 21.27 8.71
N TYR A 10 -10.77 20.37 9.44
CA TYR A 10 -10.13 19.22 10.06
C TYR A 10 -9.71 18.16 9.02
N ALA A 11 -10.60 17.86 8.06
CA ALA A 11 -10.33 16.88 7.01
C ALA A 11 -9.21 17.33 6.05
N PHE A 12 -9.22 18.60 5.62
CA PHE A 12 -8.26 19.13 4.64
C PHE A 12 -7.04 19.81 5.27
N GLY A 13 -7.08 20.09 6.57
CA GLY A 13 -5.94 20.62 7.34
C GLY A 13 -5.20 19.50 8.05
N GLU A 14 -5.63 19.17 9.26
CA GLU A 14 -4.89 18.28 10.16
C GLU A 14 -4.75 16.84 9.63
N LEU A 15 -5.85 16.23 9.18
CA LEU A 15 -5.82 14.84 8.70
C LEU A 15 -4.96 14.67 7.46
N LEU A 16 -5.09 15.61 6.52
CA LEU A 16 -4.34 15.59 5.27
C LEU A 16 -2.86 15.90 5.52
N GLU A 17 -2.55 16.73 6.51
CA GLU A 17 -1.17 17.03 6.89
C GLU A 17 -0.48 15.81 7.52
N ASP A 18 -1.20 15.05 8.35
CA ASP A 18 -0.69 13.84 8.99
C ASP A 18 -0.51 12.69 7.98
N ILE A 19 -1.51 12.42 7.14
CA ILE A 19 -1.46 11.31 6.17
C ILE A 19 -0.58 11.68 4.98
N GLY A 20 -0.56 12.96 4.58
CA GLY A 20 0.11 13.45 3.39
C GLY A 20 1.61 13.14 3.38
N LYS A 21 2.32 13.34 4.48
CA LYS A 21 3.77 13.02 4.56
C LYS A 21 4.04 11.55 4.25
N TRP A 22 3.28 10.65 4.87
CA TRP A 22 3.44 9.21 4.70
C TRP A 22 3.01 8.76 3.31
N LEU A 23 1.92 9.32 2.78
CA LEU A 23 1.45 9.05 1.43
C LEU A 23 2.48 9.47 0.38
N LEU A 24 3.12 10.63 0.54
CA LEU A 24 4.20 11.07 -0.33
C LEU A 24 5.41 10.14 -0.27
N LEU A 25 5.78 9.71 0.94
CA LEU A 25 6.85 8.72 1.10
C LEU A 25 6.50 7.42 0.37
N GLY A 26 5.25 6.94 0.50
CA GLY A 26 4.76 5.76 -0.21
C GLY A 26 4.81 5.91 -1.73
N ILE A 27 4.45 7.07 -2.27
CA ILE A 27 4.54 7.36 -3.71
C ILE A 27 5.99 7.38 -4.20
N VAL A 28 6.90 8.01 -3.44
CA VAL A 28 8.33 8.03 -3.79
C VAL A 28 8.91 6.62 -3.78
N ILE A 29 8.60 5.83 -2.75
CA ILE A 29 9.03 4.42 -2.66
C ILE A 29 8.44 3.61 -3.82
N ALA A 30 7.15 3.79 -4.13
CA ALA A 30 6.51 3.14 -5.27
C ALA A 30 7.23 3.46 -6.59
N GLY A 31 7.54 4.74 -6.84
CA GLY A 31 8.29 5.16 -8.02
C GLY A 31 9.70 4.57 -8.09
N LEU A 32 10.41 4.50 -6.96
CA LEU A 32 11.72 3.85 -6.89
C LEU A 32 11.63 2.35 -7.18
N ILE A 33 10.62 1.67 -6.63
CA ILE A 33 10.36 0.25 -6.91
C ILE A 33 10.07 0.06 -8.41
N THR A 34 9.23 0.90 -9.00
CA THR A 34 8.91 0.82 -10.43
C THR A 34 10.14 1.05 -11.31
N PHE A 35 11.08 1.89 -10.90
CA PHE A 35 12.32 2.17 -11.63
C PHE A 35 13.38 1.06 -11.47
N PHE A 36 13.57 0.54 -10.25
CA PHE A 36 14.62 -0.46 -9.96
C PHE A 36 14.19 -1.91 -10.23
N VAL A 37 12.90 -2.24 -10.11
CA VAL A 37 12.39 -3.61 -10.25
C VAL A 37 11.88 -3.80 -11.68
N PRO A 38 12.41 -4.78 -12.45
CA PRO A 38 11.89 -5.09 -13.78
C PRO A 38 10.52 -5.78 -13.71
N ASP A 39 9.71 -5.64 -14.75
CA ASP A 39 8.30 -6.08 -14.77
C ASP A 39 8.14 -7.61 -14.61
N ASP A 40 9.18 -8.39 -14.90
CA ASP A 40 9.19 -9.85 -14.76
C ASP A 40 9.82 -10.36 -13.45
N PHE A 41 10.25 -9.46 -12.54
CA PHE A 41 10.99 -9.87 -11.34
C PHE A 41 10.20 -10.85 -10.46
N PHE A 42 8.94 -10.50 -10.17
CA PHE A 42 8.09 -11.32 -9.31
C PHE A 42 7.63 -12.61 -9.99
N ILE A 43 7.40 -12.57 -11.31
CA ILE A 43 7.00 -13.75 -12.08
C ILE A 43 8.16 -14.76 -12.13
N ARG A 44 9.40 -14.28 -12.29
CA ARG A 44 10.59 -15.12 -12.45
C ARG A 44 11.14 -15.65 -11.12
N TYR A 45 11.14 -14.84 -10.07
CA TYR A 45 11.74 -15.18 -8.77
C TYR A 45 10.72 -15.69 -7.74
N LEU A 46 9.45 -15.29 -7.87
CA LEU A 46 8.34 -15.63 -6.97
C LEU A 46 7.28 -16.48 -7.70
N SER A 47 7.73 -17.47 -8.48
CA SER A 47 6.85 -18.42 -9.19
C SER A 47 5.96 -19.26 -8.25
N ASN A 48 6.36 -19.41 -6.99
CA ASN A 48 5.57 -20.08 -5.97
C ASN A 48 4.62 -19.10 -5.27
N GLU A 49 3.31 -19.29 -5.43
CA GLU A 49 2.27 -18.42 -4.82
C GLU A 49 2.43 -18.30 -3.30
N ILE A 50 2.64 -19.43 -2.61
CA ILE A 50 2.80 -19.48 -1.15
C ILE A 50 4.04 -18.68 -0.71
N LEU A 51 5.12 -18.77 -1.48
CA LEU A 51 6.36 -18.07 -1.19
C LEU A 51 6.18 -16.55 -1.38
N SER A 52 5.43 -16.14 -2.41
CA SER A 52 5.03 -14.73 -2.61
C SER A 52 4.19 -14.17 -1.45
N LEU A 53 3.19 -14.93 -1.00
CA LEU A 53 2.35 -14.57 0.15
C LEU A 53 3.18 -14.42 1.44
N MET A 54 4.08 -15.37 1.72
CA MET A 54 4.93 -15.32 2.92
C MET A 54 5.95 -14.19 2.89
N ILE A 55 6.58 -13.93 1.73
CA ILE A 55 7.50 -12.80 1.58
C ILE A 55 6.76 -11.48 1.80
N MET A 56 5.59 -11.30 1.17
CA MET A 56 4.84 -10.06 1.32
C MET A 56 4.30 -9.85 2.73
N LEU A 57 3.94 -10.93 3.44
CA LEU A 57 3.65 -10.87 4.87
C LEU A 57 4.89 -10.43 5.66
N GLY A 58 6.04 -11.05 5.41
CA GLY A 58 7.30 -10.76 6.08
C GLY A 58 7.83 -9.35 5.80
N VAL A 59 7.56 -8.79 4.62
CA VAL A 59 7.92 -7.42 4.23
C VAL A 59 6.92 -6.41 4.77
N GLY A 60 5.63 -6.74 4.83
CA GLY A 60 4.58 -5.87 5.39
C GLY A 60 4.74 -5.59 6.88
N ILE A 61 5.29 -6.55 7.64
CA ILE A 61 5.51 -6.41 9.09
C ILE A 61 6.51 -5.28 9.47
N PRO A 62 7.74 -5.23 8.90
CA PRO A 62 8.71 -4.19 9.20
C PRO A 62 8.42 -2.88 8.47
N ILE A 63 7.74 -2.93 7.32
CA ILE A 63 7.32 -1.74 6.58
C ILE A 63 6.06 -1.18 7.26
N TYR A 64 6.31 -0.50 8.38
CA TYR A 64 5.30 0.24 9.10
C TYR A 64 4.84 1.43 8.27
N ILE A 65 3.74 1.25 7.53
CA ILE A 65 3.18 2.28 6.68
C ILE A 65 1.66 2.26 6.86
N CYS A 66 1.05 3.45 6.94
CA CYS A 66 -0.40 3.58 6.99
C CYS A 66 -1.03 3.01 5.71
N ALA A 67 -2.28 2.52 5.78
CA ALA A 67 -2.97 1.93 4.63
C ALA A 67 -2.93 2.82 3.37
N SER A 68 -2.98 4.15 3.58
CA SER A 68 -2.90 5.16 2.52
C SER A 68 -1.59 5.14 1.74
N ALA A 69 -0.48 4.84 2.39
CA ALA A 69 0.85 4.84 1.79
C ALA A 69 1.29 3.44 1.33
N SER A 70 0.72 2.37 1.88
CA SER A 70 0.92 1.01 1.35
C SER A 70 0.16 0.77 0.05
N THR A 71 -0.93 1.50 -0.20
CA THR A 71 -1.73 1.42 -1.44
C THR A 71 -0.91 1.70 -2.71
N PRO A 72 -0.22 2.85 -2.87
CA PRO A 72 0.59 3.11 -4.07
C PRO A 72 1.77 2.14 -4.21
N VAL A 73 2.36 1.70 -3.09
CA VAL A 73 3.45 0.71 -3.10
C VAL A 73 2.93 -0.65 -3.59
N ALA A 74 1.79 -1.11 -3.09
CA ALA A 74 1.15 -2.35 -3.53
C ALA A 74 0.78 -2.29 -5.00
N ALA A 75 0.23 -1.16 -5.46
CA ALA A 75 -0.08 -0.94 -6.87
C ALA A 75 1.17 -1.07 -7.73
N ALA A 76 2.28 -0.38 -7.39
CA ALA A 76 3.54 -0.49 -8.10
C ALA A 76 4.09 -1.93 -8.14
N LEU A 77 3.96 -2.69 -7.04
CA LEU A 77 4.38 -4.10 -7.02
C LEU A 77 3.51 -5.00 -7.89
N VAL A 78 2.19 -4.77 -7.92
CA VAL A 78 1.26 -5.49 -8.82
C VAL A 78 1.57 -5.20 -10.28
N LEU A 79 1.90 -3.94 -10.61
CA LEU A 79 2.38 -3.58 -11.96
C LEU A 79 3.65 -4.35 -12.36
N LYS A 80 4.48 -4.73 -11.39
CA LYS A 80 5.69 -5.57 -11.58
C LYS A 80 5.42 -7.08 -11.53
N GLY A 81 4.16 -7.51 -11.69
CA GLY A 81 3.78 -8.91 -11.73
C GLY A 81 3.66 -9.58 -10.37
N LEU A 82 3.50 -8.82 -9.28
CA LEU A 82 3.15 -9.41 -7.98
C LEU A 82 1.72 -10.00 -8.03
N SER A 83 1.55 -11.19 -7.47
CA SER A 83 0.22 -11.80 -7.38
C SER A 83 -0.76 -10.93 -6.57
N PRO A 84 -2.03 -10.81 -7.01
CA PRO A 84 -3.04 -9.98 -6.32
C PRO A 84 -3.26 -10.40 -4.87
N GLY A 85 -3.23 -11.70 -4.58
CA GLY A 85 -3.32 -12.21 -3.22
C GLY A 85 -2.14 -11.80 -2.34
N ALA A 86 -0.91 -11.77 -2.88
CA ALA A 86 0.27 -11.30 -2.14
C ALA A 86 0.21 -9.78 -1.88
N ALA A 87 -0.32 -9.01 -2.84
CA ALA A 87 -0.59 -7.58 -2.63
C ALA A 87 -1.62 -7.36 -1.52
N LEU A 88 -2.70 -8.14 -1.48
CA LEU A 88 -3.67 -8.08 -0.38
C LEU A 88 -3.05 -8.46 0.96
N VAL A 89 -2.19 -9.49 1.01
CA VAL A 89 -1.46 -9.83 2.24
C VAL A 89 -0.63 -8.67 2.73
N PHE A 90 0.12 -8.00 1.84
CA PHE A 90 0.89 -6.80 2.18
C PHE A 90 -0.01 -5.67 2.72
N LEU A 91 -1.13 -5.41 2.05
CA LEU A 91 -2.09 -4.36 2.44
C LEU A 91 -2.79 -4.64 3.77
N LEU A 92 -3.03 -5.91 4.11
CA LEU A 92 -3.60 -6.31 5.39
C LEU A 92 -2.55 -6.29 6.50
N ALA A 93 -1.35 -6.82 6.23
CA ALA A 93 -0.28 -6.94 7.21
C ALA A 93 0.25 -5.58 7.65
N GLY A 94 0.47 -4.63 6.73
CA GLY A 94 1.06 -3.33 7.03
C GLY A 94 0.36 -2.56 8.17
N PRO A 95 -0.92 -2.17 8.03
CA PRO A 95 -1.64 -1.46 9.08
C PRO A 95 -1.96 -2.34 10.30
N ALA A 96 -2.13 -3.65 10.13
CA ALA A 96 -2.46 -4.55 11.24
C ALA A 96 -1.27 -4.82 12.17
N THR A 97 -0.04 -4.78 11.64
CA THR A 97 1.20 -4.96 12.43
C THR A 97 1.85 -3.64 12.83
N ASN A 98 1.04 -2.58 12.85
CA ASN A 98 1.42 -1.27 13.29
C ASN A 98 1.95 -1.30 14.75
N ALA A 99 3.22 -0.91 14.97
CA ALA A 99 3.87 -0.67 16.25
C ALA A 99 3.01 0.08 17.29
N ALA A 100 2.21 1.09 16.93
CA ALA A 100 1.32 1.76 17.88
C ALA A 100 0.22 0.79 18.36
N THR A 101 -0.42 0.07 17.43
CA THR A 101 -1.42 -0.96 17.73
C THR A 101 -0.82 -2.09 18.56
N ILE A 102 0.34 -2.62 18.17
CA ILE A 102 1.05 -3.67 18.90
C ILE A 102 1.40 -3.18 20.31
N THR A 103 1.91 -1.96 20.46
CA THR A 103 2.28 -1.41 21.78
C THR A 103 1.07 -1.31 22.70
N VAL A 104 -0.07 -0.85 22.19
CA VAL A 104 -1.33 -0.79 22.94
C VAL A 104 -1.78 -2.20 23.34
N VAL A 105 -1.80 -3.15 22.40
CA VAL A 105 -2.21 -4.54 22.69
C VAL A 105 -1.29 -5.21 23.71
N VAL A 106 0.03 -5.00 23.60
CA VAL A 106 1.01 -5.52 24.57
C VAL A 106 0.78 -4.92 25.96
N ARG A 107 0.48 -3.62 26.06
CA ARG A 107 0.24 -2.97 27.36
C ARG A 107 -1.06 -3.40 28.02
N TYR A 108 -2.14 -3.55 27.25
CA TYR A 108 -3.46 -3.85 27.82
C TYR A 108 -3.70 -5.36 28.00
N PHE A 109 -3.27 -6.18 27.04
CA PHE A 109 -3.58 -7.62 27.01
C PHE A 109 -2.36 -8.52 27.25
N GLY A 110 -1.17 -7.94 27.33
CA GLY A 110 0.07 -8.66 27.57
C GLY A 110 0.65 -9.36 26.33
N LYS A 111 1.86 -9.90 26.49
CA LYS A 111 2.64 -10.49 25.39
C LYS A 111 1.98 -11.73 24.78
N LYS A 112 1.32 -12.56 25.59
CA LYS A 112 0.64 -13.79 25.10
C LYS A 112 -0.52 -13.45 24.16
N ALA A 113 -1.36 -12.48 24.54
CA ALA A 113 -2.47 -12.04 23.69
C ALA A 113 -1.97 -11.38 22.40
N THR A 114 -0.88 -10.61 22.48
CA THR A 114 -0.26 -9.99 21.29
C THR A 114 0.23 -11.03 20.29
N MET A 115 0.85 -12.12 20.76
CA MET A 115 1.28 -13.22 19.89
C MET A 115 0.09 -13.89 19.18
N ILE A 116 -1.01 -14.12 19.91
CA ILE A 116 -2.24 -14.70 19.34
C ILE A 116 -2.84 -13.73 18.30
N TYR A 117 -2.84 -12.43 18.58
CA TYR A 117 -3.29 -11.39 17.66
C TYR A 117 -2.45 -11.33 16.37
N LEU A 118 -1.12 -11.36 16.48
CA LEU A 118 -0.25 -11.39 15.31
C LEU A 118 -0.41 -12.69 14.50
N ALA A 119 -0.52 -13.83 15.20
CA ALA A 119 -0.75 -15.11 14.55
C ALA A 119 -2.12 -15.14 13.83
N SER A 120 -3.18 -14.59 14.44
CA SER A 120 -4.49 -14.56 13.81
C SER A 120 -4.50 -13.68 12.56
N ILE A 121 -3.85 -12.51 12.59
CA ILE A 121 -3.69 -11.65 11.41
C ILE A 121 -2.89 -12.34 10.33
N ALA A 122 -1.77 -12.97 10.68
CA ALA A 122 -0.94 -13.70 9.73
C ALA A 122 -1.73 -14.82 9.05
N ILE A 123 -2.44 -15.64 9.83
CA ILE A 123 -3.27 -16.73 9.30
C ILE A 123 -4.41 -16.18 8.44
N CYS A 124 -5.16 -15.18 8.92
CA CYS A 124 -6.27 -14.60 8.19
C CYS A 124 -5.81 -13.94 6.88
N SER A 125 -4.70 -13.19 6.89
CA SER A 125 -4.17 -12.57 5.68
C SER A 125 -3.71 -13.62 4.67
N LEU A 126 -2.96 -14.64 5.10
CA LEU A 126 -2.53 -15.73 4.21
C LEU A 126 -3.72 -16.49 3.63
N LEU A 127 -4.74 -16.80 4.44
CA LEU A 127 -5.96 -17.45 3.99
C LEU A 127 -6.72 -16.60 2.98
N LEU A 128 -6.88 -15.31 3.24
CA LEU A 128 -7.55 -14.38 2.32
C LEU A 128 -6.75 -14.16 1.03
N GLY A 129 -5.42 -14.05 1.11
CA GLY A 129 -4.55 -13.93 -0.05
C GLY A 129 -4.58 -15.18 -0.92
N TRP A 130 -4.52 -16.36 -0.30
CA TRP A 130 -4.66 -17.63 -1.00
C TRP A 130 -6.06 -17.79 -1.62
N LEU A 131 -7.11 -17.45 -0.87
CA LEU A 131 -8.48 -17.46 -1.38
C LEU A 131 -8.64 -16.48 -2.54
N THR A 132 -8.01 -15.32 -2.48
CA THR A 132 -8.01 -14.33 -3.55
C THR A 132 -7.38 -14.92 -4.81
N ASN A 133 -6.17 -15.49 -4.73
CA ASN A 133 -5.55 -16.17 -5.88
C ASN A 133 -6.46 -17.29 -6.43
N ARG A 134 -7.15 -18.02 -5.54
CA ARG A 134 -8.11 -19.05 -5.96
C ARG A 134 -9.32 -18.46 -6.69
N VAL A 135 -9.92 -17.40 -6.18
CA VAL A 135 -11.05 -16.72 -6.83
C VAL A 135 -10.60 -16.17 -8.19
N TYR A 136 -9.41 -15.58 -8.28
CA TYR A 136 -8.86 -15.05 -9.53
C TYR A 136 -8.58 -16.15 -10.57
N SER A 137 -8.00 -17.28 -10.15
CA SER A 137 -7.81 -18.44 -11.04
C SER A 137 -9.14 -19.05 -11.51
N TRP A 138 -10.19 -19.03 -10.68
CA TRP A 138 -11.52 -19.53 -11.04
C TRP A 138 -12.27 -18.60 -11.99
N LEU A 139 -12.08 -17.28 -11.83
CA LEU A 139 -12.71 -16.28 -12.70
C LEU A 139 -11.94 -16.08 -14.02
N ASN A 140 -10.77 -16.72 -14.21
CA ASN A 140 -9.87 -16.55 -15.36
C ASN A 140 -9.64 -15.06 -15.73
N LEU A 141 -9.68 -14.19 -14.72
CA LEU A 141 -9.51 -12.74 -14.88
C LEU A 141 -8.02 -12.44 -14.91
N ASP A 142 -7.49 -12.27 -16.13
CA ASP A 142 -6.17 -11.68 -16.36
C ASP A 142 -6.19 -10.20 -15.96
N ILE A 143 -5.91 -9.91 -14.67
CA ILE A 143 -5.66 -8.53 -14.22
C ILE A 143 -4.45 -7.94 -14.96
N ALA A 144 -3.58 -8.78 -15.51
CA ALA A 144 -2.50 -8.36 -16.41
C ALA A 144 -3.02 -7.46 -17.54
N HIS A 145 -4.24 -7.68 -18.05
CA HIS A 145 -4.87 -6.80 -19.05
C HIS A 145 -5.28 -5.43 -18.46
N TRP A 146 -5.89 -5.40 -17.27
CA TRP A 146 -6.27 -4.14 -16.61
C TRP A 146 -5.06 -3.29 -16.23
N VAL A 147 -3.95 -3.96 -15.90
CA VAL A 147 -2.67 -3.35 -15.60
C VAL A 147 -1.94 -2.91 -16.87
N SER A 148 -2.03 -3.66 -17.98
CA SER A 148 -1.47 -3.24 -19.27
C SER A 148 -2.24 -2.09 -19.91
N ASP A 149 -3.56 -1.99 -19.68
CA ASP A 149 -4.36 -0.82 -20.08
C ASP A 149 -3.85 0.48 -19.39
N ILE A 150 -3.29 0.39 -18.18
CA ILE A 150 -2.63 1.55 -17.54
C ILE A 150 -1.33 1.91 -18.28
N GLY A 151 -0.66 0.92 -18.89
CA GLY A 151 0.51 1.12 -19.75
C GLY A 151 0.19 1.84 -21.07
N ASP A 152 -0.95 1.55 -21.71
CA ASP A 152 -1.42 2.27 -22.91
C ASP A 152 -1.97 3.68 -22.60
N VAL A 153 -2.35 3.95 -21.34
CA VAL A 153 -2.68 5.31 -20.87
C VAL A 153 -1.42 6.20 -20.72
N SER A 154 -0.21 5.64 -20.86
CA SER A 154 1.04 6.40 -20.84
C SER A 154 1.17 7.40 -22.01
N ASP A 155 0.44 7.19 -23.12
CA ASP A 155 0.39 8.12 -24.25
C ASP A 155 -0.67 9.24 -24.10
N SER A 156 -1.52 9.18 -23.06
CA SER A 156 -2.49 10.24 -22.79
C SER A 156 -1.86 11.40 -22.01
N VAL A 157 -1.71 12.54 -22.68
CA VAL A 157 -1.27 13.87 -22.17
C VAL A 157 -1.87 14.21 -20.78
N PHE A 158 -3.05 13.70 -20.48
CA PHE A 158 -3.75 13.88 -19.20
C PHE A 158 -2.99 13.33 -17.97
N MET A 159 -2.33 12.17 -18.06
CA MET A 159 -1.59 11.59 -16.94
C MET A 159 -0.27 12.31 -16.68
N GLN A 160 0.39 12.80 -17.73
CA GLN A 160 1.58 13.64 -17.60
C GLN A 160 1.24 14.97 -16.92
N VAL A 161 0.12 15.60 -17.30
CA VAL A 161 -0.35 16.83 -16.64
C VAL A 161 -0.70 16.56 -15.17
N SER A 162 -1.39 15.46 -14.85
CA SER A 162 -1.71 15.14 -13.43
C SER A 162 -0.45 14.82 -12.62
N ALA A 163 0.53 14.13 -13.20
CA ALA A 163 1.81 13.84 -12.55
C ALA A 163 2.60 15.13 -12.30
N ILE A 164 2.66 16.04 -13.27
CA ILE A 164 3.30 17.36 -13.12
C ILE A 164 2.59 18.20 -12.06
N VAL A 165 1.25 18.22 -12.07
CA VAL A 165 0.44 18.93 -11.07
C VAL A 165 0.63 18.33 -9.68
N LEU A 166 0.67 17.01 -9.56
CA LEU A 166 0.99 16.32 -8.29
C LEU A 166 2.38 16.70 -7.82
N ILE A 167 3.42 16.58 -8.66
CA ILE A 167 4.79 16.96 -8.31
C ILE A 167 4.84 18.43 -7.89
N MET A 168 4.13 19.33 -8.58
CA MET A 168 4.09 20.76 -8.27
C MET A 168 3.38 21.05 -6.94
N LEU A 169 2.27 20.37 -6.64
CA LEU A 169 1.55 20.48 -5.37
C LEU A 169 2.38 19.92 -4.20
N ILE A 170 3.07 18.82 -4.44
CA ILE A 170 3.98 18.20 -3.47
C ILE A 170 5.12 19.16 -3.16
N PHE A 171 5.76 19.71 -4.20
CA PHE A 171 6.84 20.69 -4.06
C PHE A 171 6.37 21.93 -3.30
N ARG A 172 5.18 22.46 -3.62
CA ARG A 172 4.57 23.58 -2.90
C ARG A 172 4.26 23.23 -1.45
N SER A 173 3.77 22.03 -1.16
CA SER A 173 3.45 21.59 0.20
C SER A 173 4.70 21.40 1.08
N VAL A 174 5.82 20.98 0.48
CA VAL A 174 7.12 20.83 1.14
C VAL A 174 7.77 22.20 1.35
N PHE A 175 7.67 23.11 0.38
CA PHE A 175 8.21 24.47 0.51
C PHE A 175 7.41 25.36 1.47
N ALA A 176 6.09 25.20 1.54
CA ALA A 176 5.24 25.93 2.50
C ALA A 176 5.56 25.58 3.97
N ARG A 177 6.20 24.43 4.24
CA ARG A 177 6.69 24.07 5.58
C ARG A 177 7.93 24.85 6.01
N ARG A 178 8.64 25.53 5.11
CA ARG A 178 9.87 26.25 5.46
C ARG A 178 9.65 27.69 5.92
N THR A 179 8.40 28.16 5.91
CA THR A 179 8.03 29.55 6.23
C THR A 179 6.98 29.68 7.35
N SER A 180 6.77 28.65 8.16
CA SER A 180 5.98 28.74 9.40
C SER A 180 6.75 28.22 10.59
#